data_AF-A0A1B6MKN2-F1
#
_entry.id   AF-A0A1B6MKN2-F1
#
_cell.length_a   1.000
_cell.length_b   1.000
_cell.length_c   1.000
_cell.angle_alpha   90.00
_cell.angle_beta   90.00
_cell.angle_gamma   90.00
#
_symmetry.space_group_name_H-M   'P 1'
#
loop_
_entity.id
_entity.type
_entity.pdbx_description
1 polymer ?
#
loop_
_entity_poly.entity_id
_entity_poly.type
_entity_poly.pdbx_seq_one_letter_code
_entity_poly.pdbx_strand_id
1 'polypeptide(L)'
;ENKDRLLNVISLEFSHTKLENFVTTPSIVRQIDWVDCVWPKHLKDMQVESTNAIDDMMYPKVQKYCLMSVKGCYTDFHIDFGGTSVWYHILKGSKVFWLIPPNELNISLYEQWVLSGKQGDVFFGDTVERCGRVTLTEGNTFFIPTGWIHAVYTPKDSLV
;
A
#
# COMPACT_ATOMS: atom_id res chain seq x y z
N GLU A 1 14.66 -10.43 -22.12
CA GLU A 1 15.40 -11.47 -21.39
C GLU A 1 14.44 -12.18 -20.46
N ASN A 2 14.38 -13.52 -20.57
CA ASN A 2 13.27 -14.37 -20.10
C ASN A 2 13.06 -14.27 -18.59
N LYS A 3 11.96 -13.62 -18.19
CA LYS A 3 11.41 -13.73 -16.83
C LYS A 3 10.34 -14.82 -16.87
N ASP A 4 10.60 -15.95 -16.23
CA ASP A 4 9.66 -17.08 -16.21
C ASP A 4 8.40 -16.80 -15.36
N ARG A 5 8.50 -15.81 -14.45
CA ARG A 5 7.41 -15.40 -13.56
C ARG A 5 7.35 -13.88 -13.45
N LEU A 6 6.14 -13.39 -13.24
CA LEU A 6 5.87 -12.00 -12.90
C LEU A 6 5.89 -11.86 -11.38
N LEU A 7 6.87 -11.11 -10.85
CA LEU A 7 7.05 -10.88 -9.41
C LEU A 7 6.85 -9.41 -9.08
N ASN A 8 6.30 -9.15 -7.90
CA ASN A 8 6.00 -7.80 -7.43
C ASN A 8 6.45 -7.68 -5.97
N VAL A 9 7.21 -6.62 -5.63
CA VAL A 9 7.57 -6.31 -4.24
C VAL A 9 6.74 -5.12 -3.81
N ILE A 10 5.87 -5.33 -2.84
CA ILE A 10 4.98 -4.28 -2.29
C ILE A 10 5.14 -4.05 -0.79
N SER A 11 6.01 -4.80 -0.13
CA SER A 11 6.06 -4.92 1.33
C SER A 11 7.47 -4.78 1.92
N LEU A 12 8.41 -4.18 1.18
CA LEU A 12 9.74 -3.88 1.71
C LEU A 12 9.70 -2.63 2.58
N GLU A 13 9.54 -2.80 3.89
CA GLU A 13 9.69 -1.70 4.86
C GLU A 13 11.17 -1.43 5.10
N PHE A 14 11.60 -0.16 5.01
CA PHE A 14 13.01 0.20 5.01
C PHE A 14 13.42 1.18 6.12
N SER A 15 12.56 1.41 7.11
CA SER A 15 12.95 2.15 8.33
C SER A 15 14.10 1.43 9.03
N HIS A 16 14.98 2.18 9.68
CA HIS A 16 16.22 1.70 10.30
C HIS A 16 17.24 1.13 9.30
N THR A 17 17.18 1.57 8.03
CA THR A 17 18.23 1.34 7.02
C THR A 17 18.86 2.67 6.58
N LYS A 18 19.94 2.63 5.79
CA LYS A 18 20.52 3.84 5.19
C LYS A 18 19.52 4.60 4.30
N LEU A 19 18.59 3.87 3.64
CA LEU A 19 17.61 4.46 2.72
C LEU A 19 16.63 5.38 3.45
N GLU A 20 16.37 5.13 4.73
CA GLU A 20 15.44 5.90 5.54
C GLU A 20 15.76 7.40 5.51
N ASN A 21 17.04 7.77 5.52
CA ASN A 21 17.50 9.15 5.56
C ASN A 21 17.26 9.92 4.25
N PHE A 22 16.94 9.22 3.17
CA PHE A 22 16.68 9.81 1.85
C PHE A 22 15.18 10.00 1.58
N VAL A 23 14.30 9.36 2.36
CA VAL A 23 12.85 9.41 2.14
C VAL A 23 12.15 9.99 3.35
N THR A 24 11.49 11.12 3.13
CA THR A 24 10.74 11.84 4.14
C THR A 24 9.26 11.77 3.81
N THR A 25 8.45 11.29 4.75
CA THR A 25 6.98 11.23 4.61
C THR A 25 6.38 12.64 4.37
N PRO A 26 5.14 12.77 3.86
CA PRO A 26 4.49 14.08 3.79
C PRO A 26 4.33 14.71 5.18
N SER A 27 4.45 16.03 5.29
CA SER A 27 4.40 16.74 6.59
C SER A 27 3.07 16.55 7.31
N ILE A 28 1.95 16.44 6.58
CA ILE A 28 0.63 16.18 7.16
C ILE A 28 0.55 14.78 7.78
N VAL A 29 1.19 13.77 7.19
CA VAL A 29 1.20 12.40 7.72
C VAL A 29 1.89 12.37 9.08
N ARG A 30 3.07 13.01 9.22
CA ARG A 30 3.78 13.11 10.51
C ARG A 30 2.99 13.82 11.62
N GLN A 31 2.03 14.67 11.27
CA GLN A 31 1.23 15.41 12.24
C GLN A 31 0.07 14.58 12.80
N ILE A 32 -0.33 13.50 12.12
CA ILE A 32 -1.53 12.73 12.46
C ILE A 32 -1.28 11.22 12.63
N ASP A 33 -0.12 10.73 12.22
CA ASP A 33 0.25 9.31 12.33
C ASP A 33 0.33 8.89 13.81
N TRP A 34 -0.41 7.83 14.17
CA TRP A 34 -0.46 7.31 15.52
C TRP A 34 0.88 6.76 16.00
N VAL A 35 1.75 6.28 15.10
CA VAL A 35 3.10 5.85 15.49
C VAL A 35 3.91 7.04 16.00
N ASP A 36 3.76 8.22 15.40
CA ASP A 36 4.50 9.42 15.80
C ASP A 36 3.84 10.17 16.96
N CYS A 37 2.51 10.17 17.00
CA CYS A 37 1.72 10.99 17.92
C CYS A 37 1.26 10.26 19.19
N VAL A 38 1.10 8.93 19.15
CA VAL A 38 0.45 8.15 20.21
C VAL A 38 1.37 7.08 20.81
N TRP A 39 2.20 6.43 19.99
CA TRP A 39 3.11 5.38 20.49
C TRP A 39 4.15 5.94 21.47
N PRO A 40 4.51 5.22 22.55
CA PRO A 40 5.56 5.66 23.46
C PRO A 40 6.90 5.88 22.74
N LYS A 41 7.35 7.13 22.67
CA LYS A 41 8.54 7.54 21.91
C LYS A 41 9.79 6.74 22.24
N HIS A 42 10.04 6.51 23.53
CA HIS A 42 11.20 5.74 23.98
C HIS A 42 11.24 4.30 23.43
N LEU A 43 10.08 3.66 23.18
CA LEU A 43 10.04 2.33 22.56
C LEU A 43 10.39 2.40 21.07
N LYS A 44 9.84 3.39 20.36
CA LYS A 44 10.17 3.63 18.95
C LYS A 44 11.65 3.94 18.77
N ASP A 45 12.23 4.78 19.62
CA ASP A 45 13.64 5.16 19.59
C ASP A 45 14.58 3.98 19.92
N MET A 46 14.09 2.96 20.62
CA MET A 46 14.82 1.71 20.90
C MET A 46 14.82 0.71 19.73
N GLN A 47 14.07 0.96 18.65
CA GLN A 47 14.08 0.07 17.48
C GLN A 47 15.44 0.11 16.79
N VAL A 48 16.02 -1.07 16.63
CA VAL A 48 17.29 -1.28 15.91
C VAL A 48 17.15 -2.21 14.72
N GLU A 49 16.26 -3.20 14.81
CA GLU A 49 16.07 -4.18 13.75
C GLU A 49 15.39 -3.53 12.53
N SER A 50 15.97 -3.76 11.36
CA SER A 50 15.55 -3.17 10.09
C SER A 50 14.51 -4.02 9.35
N THR A 51 14.38 -5.29 9.72
CA THR A 51 13.34 -6.18 9.19
C THR A 51 12.01 -5.99 9.95
N ASN A 52 10.99 -6.74 9.56
CA ASN A 52 9.69 -6.78 10.23
C ASN A 52 9.54 -8.04 11.10
N ALA A 53 10.64 -8.56 11.65
CA ALA A 53 10.59 -9.66 12.62
C ALA A 53 9.80 -9.20 13.86
N ILE A 54 8.70 -9.89 14.14
CA ILE A 54 7.74 -9.47 15.18
C ILE A 54 8.35 -9.46 16.58
N ASP A 55 9.26 -10.40 16.86
CA ASP A 55 9.90 -10.56 18.17
C ASP A 55 10.85 -9.40 18.51
N ASP A 56 11.34 -8.69 17.49
CA ASP A 56 12.28 -7.56 17.61
C ASP A 56 11.61 -6.20 17.36
N MET A 57 10.28 -6.18 17.22
CA MET A 57 9.52 -4.97 16.88
C MET A 57 9.08 -4.22 18.14
N MET A 58 9.57 -3.00 18.30
CA MET A 58 9.30 -2.13 19.47
C MET A 58 8.16 -1.13 19.22
N TYR A 59 7.70 -1.01 17.99
CA TYR A 59 6.55 -0.21 17.56
C TYR A 59 5.94 -0.79 16.27
N PRO A 60 4.74 -0.37 15.84
CA PRO A 60 4.20 -0.77 14.54
C PRO A 60 5.07 -0.23 13.38
N LYS A 61 6.05 -1.01 12.93
CA LYS A 61 7.02 -0.64 11.87
C LYS A 61 6.39 -0.75 10.48
N VAL A 62 5.55 0.23 10.16
CA VAL A 62 4.71 0.25 8.96
C VAL A 62 4.68 1.63 8.26
N GLN A 63 5.71 2.47 8.47
CA GLN A 63 5.67 3.87 8.03
C GLN A 63 6.27 4.11 6.64
N LYS A 64 7.30 3.34 6.24
CA LYS A 64 8.07 3.59 5.01
C LYS A 64 8.30 2.31 4.22
N TYR A 65 7.58 2.15 3.12
CA TYR A 65 7.70 1.02 2.20
C TYR A 65 8.27 1.45 0.85
N CYS A 66 9.11 0.60 0.27
CA CYS A 66 9.62 0.73 -1.09
C CYS A 66 8.99 -0.35 -1.95
N LEU A 67 8.28 0.06 -3.01
CA LEU A 67 7.62 -0.86 -3.91
C LEU A 67 8.36 -0.89 -5.24
N MET A 68 8.70 -2.11 -5.67
CA MET A 68 9.39 -2.38 -6.92
C MET A 68 8.52 -3.31 -7.74
N SER A 69 7.98 -2.79 -8.83
CA SER A 69 7.02 -3.51 -9.66
C SER A 69 7.46 -3.50 -11.10
N VAL A 70 7.46 -4.66 -11.74
CA VAL A 70 7.74 -4.77 -13.18
C VAL A 70 6.45 -4.54 -13.97
N LYS A 71 6.58 -4.17 -15.24
CA LYS A 71 5.48 -4.03 -16.18
C LYS A 71 4.63 -5.31 -16.19
N GLY A 72 3.33 -5.12 -16.09
CA GLY A 72 2.33 -6.18 -16.06
C GLY A 72 1.88 -6.57 -14.67
N CYS A 73 2.60 -6.20 -13.60
CA CYS A 73 2.21 -6.56 -12.23
C CYS A 73 0.80 -6.05 -11.90
N TYR A 74 0.01 -6.92 -11.30
CA TYR A 74 -1.33 -6.64 -10.80
C TYR A 74 -1.40 -7.07 -9.33
N THR A 75 -1.90 -6.17 -8.48
CA THR A 75 -2.30 -6.47 -7.10
C THR A 75 -3.81 -6.29 -7.04
N ASP A 76 -4.52 -7.36 -6.70
CA ASP A 76 -5.98 -7.41 -6.77
C ASP A 76 -6.65 -6.56 -5.67
N PHE A 77 -7.98 -6.44 -5.72
CA PHE A 77 -8.73 -5.61 -4.79
C PHE A 77 -8.48 -5.98 -3.33
N HIS A 78 -8.10 -5.00 -2.53
CA HIS A 78 -7.89 -5.14 -1.10
C HIS A 78 -8.17 -3.85 -0.35
N ILE A 79 -8.25 -3.97 0.98
CA ILE A 79 -8.19 -2.86 1.93
C ILE A 79 -6.87 -3.02 2.69
N ASP A 80 -6.12 -1.93 2.85
CA ASP A 80 -4.87 -1.98 3.60
C ASP A 80 -5.09 -2.40 5.06
N PHE A 81 -4.12 -3.15 5.59
CA PHE A 81 -4.26 -3.79 6.90
C PHE A 81 -4.58 -2.77 7.99
N GLY A 82 -5.45 -3.17 8.92
CA GLY A 82 -5.93 -2.31 10.00
C GLY A 82 -6.75 -1.09 9.54
N GLY A 83 -7.17 -1.03 8.27
CA GLY A 83 -7.85 0.14 7.72
C GLY A 83 -6.96 1.37 7.70
N THR A 84 -5.64 1.18 7.55
CA THR A 84 -4.69 2.29 7.48
C THR A 84 -5.00 3.20 6.30
N SER A 85 -4.71 4.50 6.46
CA SER A 85 -4.60 5.40 5.30
C SER A 85 -3.19 5.29 4.73
N VAL A 86 -3.04 5.42 3.42
CA VAL A 86 -1.73 5.28 2.76
C VAL A 86 -1.39 6.49 1.92
N TRP A 87 -0.09 6.73 1.79
CA TRP A 87 0.48 7.71 0.87
C TRP A 87 1.42 6.98 -0.08
N TYR A 88 1.36 7.32 -1.36
CA TYR A 88 2.16 6.76 -2.44
C TYR A 88 2.88 7.89 -3.16
N HIS A 89 4.15 7.72 -3.51
CA HIS A 89 4.87 8.67 -4.35
C HIS A 89 5.52 7.94 -5.53
N ILE A 90 5.12 8.25 -6.76
CA ILE A 90 5.70 7.58 -7.94
C ILE A 90 7.07 8.20 -8.24
N LEU A 91 8.13 7.59 -7.74
CA LEU A 91 9.50 8.05 -8.03
C LEU A 91 9.87 7.80 -9.49
N LYS A 92 9.50 6.63 -10.03
CA LYS A 92 9.72 6.27 -11.44
C LYS A 92 8.60 5.38 -11.96
N GLY A 93 8.28 5.50 -13.25
CA GLY A 93 7.27 4.69 -13.93
C GLY A 93 5.84 5.23 -13.76
N SER A 94 4.88 4.33 -13.59
CA SER A 94 3.45 4.66 -13.47
C SER A 94 2.65 3.53 -12.84
N LYS A 95 1.47 3.89 -12.31
CA LYS A 95 0.50 2.97 -11.70
C LYS A 95 -0.91 3.32 -12.15
N VAL A 96 -1.77 2.31 -12.28
CA VAL A 96 -3.21 2.48 -12.49
C VAL A 96 -3.92 1.91 -11.29
N PHE A 97 -4.75 2.72 -10.64
CA PHE A 97 -5.55 2.31 -9.49
C PHE A 97 -7.02 2.20 -9.90
N TRP A 98 -7.69 1.18 -9.38
CA TRP A 98 -9.15 1.12 -9.28
C TRP A 98 -9.54 1.41 -7.84
N LEU A 99 -10.55 2.24 -7.63
CA LEU A 99 -10.92 2.80 -6.33
C LEU A 99 -12.42 2.68 -6.11
N ILE A 100 -12.79 2.10 -4.97
CA ILE A 100 -14.17 1.89 -4.57
C ILE A 100 -14.35 2.48 -3.16
N PRO A 101 -15.34 3.37 -2.97
CA PRO A 101 -15.55 4.01 -1.67
C PRO A 101 -16.07 3.00 -0.64
N PRO A 102 -15.66 3.11 0.63
CA PRO A 102 -16.01 2.16 1.69
C PRO A 102 -17.39 2.45 2.31
N ASN A 103 -18.43 2.51 1.49
CA ASN A 103 -19.80 2.52 2.03
C ASN A 103 -20.19 1.11 2.51
N GLU A 104 -21.22 1.02 3.36
CA GLU A 104 -21.65 -0.25 3.99
C GLU A 104 -21.89 -1.36 2.96
N LEU A 105 -22.57 -1.02 1.85
CA LEU A 105 -22.86 -1.96 0.78
C LEU A 105 -21.58 -2.54 0.15
N ASN A 106 -20.63 -1.67 -0.24
CA ASN A 106 -19.37 -2.08 -0.88
C ASN A 106 -18.51 -2.91 0.08
N ILE A 107 -18.50 -2.59 1.37
CA ILE A 107 -17.78 -3.37 2.38
C ILE A 107 -18.40 -4.76 2.54
N SER A 108 -19.73 -4.86 2.61
CA SER A 108 -20.41 -6.16 2.65
C SER A 108 -20.15 -7.00 1.39
N LEU A 109 -20.17 -6.38 0.21
CA LEU A 109 -19.83 -7.05 -1.05
C LEU A 109 -18.37 -7.52 -1.06
N TYR A 110 -17.45 -6.69 -0.59
CA TYR A 110 -16.02 -7.04 -0.51
C TYR A 110 -15.79 -8.22 0.44
N GLU A 111 -16.41 -8.22 1.62
CA GLU A 111 -16.33 -9.33 2.57
C GLU A 111 -16.85 -10.64 1.94
N GLN A 112 -18.03 -10.61 1.32
CA GLN A 112 -18.59 -11.77 0.62
C GLN A 112 -17.67 -12.26 -0.50
N TRP A 113 -17.09 -11.34 -1.28
CA TRP A 113 -16.16 -11.67 -2.34
C TRP A 113 -14.88 -12.31 -1.80
N VAL A 114 -14.27 -11.76 -0.74
CA VAL A 114 -13.08 -12.35 -0.09
C VAL A 114 -13.37 -13.76 0.43
N LEU A 115 -14.53 -13.97 1.06
CA LEU A 115 -14.95 -15.28 1.59
C LEU A 115 -15.32 -16.29 0.50
N SER A 116 -15.62 -15.84 -0.72
CA SER A 116 -16.06 -16.72 -1.80
C SER A 116 -14.95 -17.57 -2.41
N GLY A 117 -13.67 -17.17 -2.24
CA GLY A 117 -12.53 -17.80 -2.91
C GLY A 117 -12.46 -17.58 -4.43
N LYS A 118 -13.32 -16.71 -4.99
CA LYS A 118 -13.41 -16.44 -6.44
C LYS A 118 -12.63 -15.20 -6.87
N GLN A 119 -11.62 -14.77 -6.11
CA GLN A 119 -10.83 -13.58 -6.45
C GLN A 119 -10.17 -13.69 -7.83
N GLY A 120 -9.76 -14.90 -8.23
CA GLY A 120 -9.16 -15.15 -9.55
C GLY A 120 -10.15 -15.13 -10.73
N ASP A 121 -11.45 -15.27 -10.46
CA ASP A 121 -12.48 -15.42 -11.49
C ASP A 121 -13.31 -14.14 -11.70
N VAL A 122 -13.39 -13.30 -10.67
CA VAL A 122 -14.26 -12.12 -10.62
C VAL A 122 -13.45 -10.87 -10.38
N PHE A 123 -13.46 -9.97 -11.36
CA PHE A 123 -12.97 -8.61 -11.16
C PHE A 123 -13.94 -7.83 -10.26
N PHE A 124 -13.59 -7.63 -8.99
CA PHE A 124 -14.49 -7.04 -8.00
C PHE A 124 -15.02 -5.65 -8.39
N GLY A 125 -14.26 -4.87 -9.16
CA GLY A 125 -14.70 -3.57 -9.67
C GLY A 125 -15.99 -3.60 -10.51
N ASP A 126 -16.35 -4.75 -11.08
CA ASP A 126 -17.57 -4.92 -11.89
C ASP A 126 -18.80 -5.30 -11.05
N THR A 127 -18.64 -5.58 -9.75
CA THR A 127 -19.73 -6.01 -8.85
C THR A 127 -20.36 -4.85 -8.07
N VAL A 128 -19.73 -3.67 -8.11
CA VAL A 128 -20.16 -2.45 -7.41
C VAL A 128 -20.78 -1.44 -8.35
N GLU A 129 -21.60 -0.52 -7.84
CA GLU A 129 -22.26 0.51 -8.66
C GLU A 129 -21.23 1.46 -9.31
N ARG A 130 -20.17 1.82 -8.59
CA ARG A 130 -19.16 2.80 -9.04
C ARG A 130 -17.76 2.36 -8.65
N CYS A 131 -16.90 2.28 -9.66
CA CYS A 131 -15.47 2.03 -9.52
C CYS A 131 -14.71 3.10 -10.29
N GLY A 132 -13.94 3.93 -9.57
CA GLY A 132 -13.11 4.97 -10.18
C GLY A 132 -11.80 4.37 -10.68
N ARG A 133 -11.27 4.88 -11.79
CA ARG A 133 -9.93 4.52 -12.29
C ARG A 133 -9.06 5.76 -12.41
N VAL A 134 -7.86 5.72 -11.81
CA VAL A 134 -6.88 6.82 -11.88
C VAL A 134 -5.53 6.29 -12.33
N THR A 135 -4.83 7.06 -13.16
CA THR A 135 -3.46 6.78 -13.57
C THR A 135 -2.53 7.77 -12.86
N LEU A 136 -1.55 7.24 -12.14
CA LEU A 136 -0.47 8.00 -11.52
C LEU A 136 0.80 7.87 -12.36
N THR A 137 1.47 9.01 -12.58
CA THR A 137 2.75 9.10 -13.29
C THR A 137 3.84 9.62 -12.36
N GLU A 138 5.09 9.58 -12.83
CA GLU A 138 6.26 10.10 -12.11
C GLU A 138 6.01 11.47 -11.48
N GLY A 139 6.42 11.63 -10.21
CA GLY A 139 6.24 12.84 -9.42
C GLY A 139 4.88 13.00 -8.76
N ASN A 140 3.87 12.18 -9.09
CA ASN A 140 2.59 12.24 -8.38
C ASN A 140 2.71 11.66 -6.97
N THR A 141 2.07 12.34 -6.02
CA THR A 141 1.81 11.82 -4.68
C THR A 141 0.31 11.57 -4.54
N PHE A 142 -0.07 10.38 -4.09
CA PHE A 142 -1.45 9.94 -3.97
C PHE A 142 -1.74 9.51 -2.53
N PHE A 143 -2.91 9.90 -2.02
CA PHE A 143 -3.37 9.54 -0.68
C PHE A 143 -4.65 8.72 -0.81
N ILE A 144 -4.69 7.58 -0.14
CA ILE A 144 -5.88 6.73 -0.06
C ILE A 144 -6.39 6.79 1.39
N PRO A 145 -7.62 7.27 1.63
CA PRO A 145 -8.20 7.28 2.96
C PRO A 145 -8.48 5.86 3.48
N THR A 146 -8.70 5.76 4.79
CA THR A 146 -9.09 4.52 5.47
C THR A 146 -10.23 3.78 4.77
N GLY A 147 -10.11 2.46 4.68
CA GLY A 147 -11.17 1.55 4.22
C GLY A 147 -11.36 1.44 2.71
N TRP A 148 -10.78 2.33 1.90
CA TRP A 148 -10.97 2.32 0.45
C TRP A 148 -10.48 1.00 -0.17
N ILE A 149 -11.39 0.33 -0.87
CA ILE A 149 -11.10 -0.92 -1.57
C ILE A 149 -10.43 -0.55 -2.89
N HIS A 150 -9.26 -1.12 -3.15
CA HIS A 150 -8.49 -0.75 -4.34
C HIS A 150 -7.67 -1.89 -4.93
N ALA A 151 -7.50 -1.86 -6.25
CA ALA A 151 -6.61 -2.73 -7.01
C ALA A 151 -5.61 -1.90 -7.80
N VAL A 152 -4.44 -2.46 -8.12
CA VAL A 152 -3.32 -1.73 -8.72
C VAL A 152 -2.72 -2.50 -9.89
N TYR A 153 -2.60 -1.85 -11.04
CA TYR A 153 -1.88 -2.35 -12.21
C TYR A 153 -0.63 -1.50 -12.50
N THR A 154 0.41 -2.16 -12.99
CA THR A 154 1.71 -1.56 -13.30
C THR A 154 1.97 -1.57 -14.81
N PRO A 155 1.68 -0.49 -15.54
CA PRO A 155 1.83 -0.46 -17.01
C PRO A 155 3.28 -0.36 -17.51
N LYS A 156 4.22 0.05 -16.64
CA LYS A 156 5.67 0.18 -16.90
C LYS A 156 6.44 -0.22 -15.65
N ASP A 157 7.69 -0.68 -15.77
CA ASP A 157 8.55 -0.89 -14.60
C ASP A 157 8.58 0.38 -13.74
N SER A 158 8.28 0.23 -12.45
CA SER A 158 7.99 1.34 -11.54
C SER A 158 8.70 1.16 -10.20
N LEU A 159 9.09 2.30 -9.63
CA LEU A 159 9.61 2.45 -8.27
C LEU A 159 8.73 3.48 -7.55
N VAL A 160 8.19 3.07 -6.41
CA VAL A 160 7.33 3.89 -5.54
C VAL A 160 7.93 3.92 -4.15
#